data_AF-W4VQC1-F1
#
_entry.id   AF-W4VQC1-F1
#
_cell.length_a   1.000
_cell.length_b   1.000
_cell.length_c   1.000
_cell.angle_alpha   90.00
_cell.angle_beta   90.00
_cell.angle_gamma   90.00
#
_symmetry.space_group_name_H-M   'P 1'
#
loop_
_entity.id
_entity.type
_entity.pdbx_description
1 polymer ?
#
loop_
_entity_poly.entity_id
_entity_poly.type
_entity_poly.pdbx_seq_one_letter_code
_entity_poly.pdbx_strand_id
1 'polypeptide(L)'
;MRVTQSMLTQNMLRNLSSSYNSLGKYMDQLSTGKKINRPSDDPVVAMKGMDYRSQVNQVEQFERNIGEVHNWMDNSDAALDKVQKVLTRLRELAVQGANGPMKKDSEEILPQK
;
A
#
# COMPACT_ATOMS: atom_id res chain seq x y z
N MET A 1 54.97 -13.19 37.85
CA MET A 1 55.19 -13.30 36.40
C MET A 1 56.00 -12.09 35.92
N ARG A 2 56.96 -12.27 35.00
CA ARG A 2 57.82 -11.17 34.49
C ARG A 2 57.27 -10.71 33.14
N VAL A 3 56.91 -9.43 33.02
CA VAL A 3 56.48 -8.85 31.74
C VAL A 3 57.73 -8.50 30.93
N THR A 4 57.82 -9.00 29.71
CA THR A 4 58.95 -8.74 28.80
C THR A 4 58.60 -7.59 27.86
N GLN A 5 59.61 -6.90 27.34
CA GLN A 5 59.43 -5.84 26.34
C GLN A 5 58.67 -6.36 25.10
N SER A 6 58.94 -7.60 24.69
CA SER A 6 58.21 -8.28 23.61
C SER A 6 56.72 -8.44 23.92
N MET A 7 56.35 -8.84 25.14
CA MET A 7 54.94 -8.89 25.56
C MET A 7 54.25 -7.52 25.52
N LEU A 8 54.95 -6.45 25.93
CA LEU A 8 54.41 -5.09 25.87
C LEU A 8 54.15 -4.65 24.43
N THR A 9 55.12 -4.86 23.53
CA THR A 9 54.99 -4.53 22.11
C THR A 9 53.88 -5.35 21.44
N GLN A 10 53.78 -6.65 21.73
CA GLN A 10 52.71 -7.51 21.21
C GLN A 10 51.33 -7.04 21.67
N ASN A 11 51.19 -6.62 22.94
CA ASN A 11 49.96 -6.04 23.45
C ASN A 11 49.62 -4.72 22.75
N MET A 12 50.61 -3.85 22.53
CA MET A 12 50.41 -2.59 21.81
C MET A 12 49.93 -2.83 20.37
N LEU A 13 50.55 -3.76 19.64
CA LEU A 13 50.15 -4.11 18.27
C LEU A 13 48.72 -4.70 18.22
N ARG A 14 48.34 -5.54 19.19
CA ARG A 14 46.97 -6.07 19.29
C ARG A 14 45.95 -4.96 19.52
N ASN A 15 46.23 -4.03 20.44
CA ASN A 15 45.36 -2.88 20.70
C ASN A 15 45.24 -1.96 19.48
N LEU A 16 46.35 -1.72 18.77
CA LEU A 16 46.36 -0.92 17.56
C LEU A 16 45.52 -1.57 16.45
N SER A 17 45.69 -2.86 16.22
CA SER A 17 44.89 -3.62 15.25
C SER A 17 43.39 -3.59 15.59
N SER A 18 43.03 -3.78 16.87
CA SER A 18 41.63 -3.67 17.33
C SER A 18 41.05 -2.26 17.12
N SER A 19 41.86 -1.22 17.31
CA SER A 19 41.46 0.17 17.07
C SER A 19 41.21 0.45 15.58
N TYR A 20 42.09 -0.03 14.69
CA TYR A 20 41.89 0.09 13.24
C TYR A 20 40.63 -0.66 12.76
N ASN A 21 40.35 -1.84 13.31
CA ASN A 21 39.11 -2.57 12.99
C ASN A 21 37.86 -1.80 13.42
N SER A 22 37.90 -1.18 14.61
CA SER A 22 36.79 -0.35 15.11
C SER A 22 36.59 0.90 14.25
N LEU A 23 37.68 1.55 13.83
CA LEU A 23 37.64 2.68 12.91
C LEU A 23 37.02 2.29 11.57
N GLY A 24 37.41 1.14 11.00
CA GLY A 24 36.82 0.61 9.78
C GLY A 24 35.31 0.42 9.90
N LYS A 25 34.85 -0.16 11.01
CA LYS A 25 33.41 -0.32 11.29
C LYS A 25 32.67 1.02 11.35
N TYR A 26 33.24 2.03 12.00
CA TYR A 26 32.62 3.35 12.06
C TYR A 26 32.60 4.06 10.69
N MET A 27 33.64 3.88 9.88
CA MET A 27 33.67 4.41 8.51
C MET A 27 32.59 3.74 7.64
N ASP A 28 32.38 2.44 7.78
CA ASP A 28 31.29 1.73 7.10
C ASP A 28 29.92 2.25 7.56
N GLN A 29 29.72 2.44 8.86
CA GLN A 29 28.48 3.01 9.41
C GLN A 29 28.24 4.44 8.91
N LEU A 30 29.28 5.26 8.84
CA LEU A 30 29.21 6.62 8.31
C LEU A 30 28.86 6.65 6.82
N SER A 31 29.51 5.80 6.03
CA SER A 31 29.29 5.69 4.58
C SER A 31 27.88 5.19 4.24
N THR A 32 27.39 4.20 4.99
CA THR A 32 26.05 3.61 4.78
C THR A 32 24.93 4.38 5.46
N GLY A 33 25.25 5.25 6.43
CA GLY A 33 24.29 5.87 7.33
C GLY A 33 23.53 4.89 8.24
N LYS A 34 23.91 3.61 8.24
CA LYS A 34 23.23 2.56 9.01
C LYS A 34 24.06 2.22 10.24
N LYS A 35 23.41 2.19 11.40
CA LYS A 35 24.02 1.72 12.65
C LYS A 35 24.42 0.24 12.57
N ILE A 36 23.66 -0.57 11.85
CA ILE A 36 23.92 -2.01 11.68
C ILE A 36 23.96 -2.32 10.19
N ASN A 37 25.11 -2.82 9.74
CA ASN A 37 25.34 -3.19 8.34
C ASN A 37 25.30 -4.70 8.13
N ARG A 38 25.75 -5.48 9.12
CA ARG A 38 25.76 -6.94 9.06
C ARG A 38 24.90 -7.51 10.18
N PRO A 39 24.15 -8.60 9.94
CA PRO A 39 23.45 -9.30 11.00
C PRO A 39 24.37 -9.79 12.14
N SER A 40 25.65 -10.00 11.84
CA SER A 40 26.67 -10.37 12.82
C SER A 40 27.02 -9.24 13.81
N ASP A 41 26.73 -7.97 13.48
CA ASP A 41 27.02 -6.84 14.37
C ASP A 41 26.06 -6.78 15.56
N ASP A 42 24.79 -7.07 15.32
CA ASP A 42 23.73 -7.20 16.33
C ASP A 42 22.57 -8.03 15.75
N PRO A 43 22.49 -9.34 16.04
CA PRO A 43 21.49 -10.21 15.44
C PRO A 43 20.06 -9.89 15.91
N VAL A 44 19.91 -9.37 17.13
CA VAL A 44 18.59 -9.04 17.70
C VAL A 44 17.99 -7.84 17.00
N VAL A 45 18.78 -6.77 16.84
CA VAL A 45 18.31 -5.57 16.15
C VAL A 45 18.20 -5.82 14.65
N ALA A 46 19.08 -6.62 14.05
CA ALA A 46 18.95 -7.03 12.65
C ALA A 46 17.65 -7.79 12.39
N MET A 47 17.28 -8.75 13.26
CA MET A 47 16.00 -9.45 13.16
C MET A 47 14.81 -8.51 13.27
N LYS A 48 14.78 -7.63 14.27
CA LYS A 48 13.71 -6.64 14.42
C LYS A 48 13.61 -5.70 13.22
N GLY A 49 14.77 -5.30 12.67
CA GLY A 49 14.82 -4.47 11.46
C GLY A 49 14.25 -5.18 10.23
N MET A 50 14.54 -6.47 10.06
CA MET A 50 13.95 -7.28 8.98
C MET A 50 12.45 -7.46 9.15
N ASP A 51 12.00 -7.74 10.38
CA ASP A 51 10.58 -7.87 10.71
C ASP A 51 9.82 -6.57 10.41
N TYR A 52 10.35 -5.43 10.87
CA TYR A 52 9.77 -4.12 10.56
C TYR A 52 9.71 -3.85 9.05
N ARG A 53 10.76 -4.24 8.29
CA ARG A 53 10.77 -4.11 6.83
C ARG A 53 9.68 -4.97 6.17
N SER A 54 9.46 -6.17 6.68
CA SER A 54 8.38 -7.05 6.24
C SER A 54 7.01 -6.43 6.53
N GLN A 55 6.82 -5.87 7.72
CA GLN A 55 5.58 -5.18 8.09
C GLN A 55 5.30 -3.98 7.19
N VAL A 56 6.30 -3.15 6.88
CA VAL A 56 6.16 -2.04 5.93
C VAL A 56 5.70 -2.52 4.56
N ASN A 57 6.34 -3.57 4.02
CA ASN A 57 5.93 -4.15 2.73
C ASN A 57 4.49 -4.70 2.76
N GLN A 58 4.07 -5.30 3.88
CA GLN A 58 2.70 -5.78 4.06
C GLN A 58 1.70 -4.62 4.08
N VAL A 59 2.02 -3.52 4.79
CA VAL A 59 1.19 -2.32 4.82
C VAL A 59 1.06 -1.70 3.42
N GLU A 60 2.16 -1.57 2.68
CA GLU A 60 2.11 -1.08 1.29
C GLU A 60 1.23 -1.97 0.39
N GLN A 61 1.21 -3.29 0.63
CA GLN A 61 0.31 -4.20 -0.07
C GLN A 61 -1.15 -3.97 0.33
N PHE A 62 -1.43 -3.79 1.63
CA PHE A 62 -2.79 -3.48 2.08
C PHE A 62 -3.30 -2.15 1.50
N GLU A 63 -2.46 -1.13 1.38
CA GLU A 63 -2.82 0.12 0.72
C GLU A 63 -3.21 -0.10 -0.75
N ARG A 64 -2.44 -0.90 -1.50
CA ARG A 64 -2.79 -1.28 -2.88
C ARG A 64 -4.12 -2.03 -2.95
N ASN A 65 -4.32 -3.01 -2.06
CA ASN A 65 -5.56 -3.79 -2.01
C ASN A 65 -6.77 -2.89 -1.71
N ILE A 66 -6.63 -1.91 -0.81
CA ILE A 66 -7.69 -0.93 -0.50
C ILE A 66 -8.01 -0.08 -1.73
N GLY A 67 -6.99 0.36 -2.48
CA GLY A 67 -7.18 1.08 -3.74
C GLY A 67 -7.96 0.25 -4.77
N GLU A 68 -7.66 -1.05 -4.88
CA GLU A 68 -8.41 -1.96 -5.76
C GLU A 68 -9.87 -2.14 -5.31
N VAL A 69 -10.11 -2.27 -3.99
CA VAL A 69 -11.46 -2.36 -3.44
C VAL A 69 -12.27 -1.10 -3.74
N HIS A 70 -11.67 0.09 -3.63
CA HIS A 70 -12.33 1.34 -4.01
C HIS A 70 -12.72 1.35 -5.49
N ASN A 71 -11.80 0.97 -6.38
CA ASN A 71 -12.11 0.88 -7.81
C ASN A 71 -13.25 -0.10 -8.09
N TRP A 72 -13.29 -1.24 -7.39
CA TRP A 72 -14.36 -2.21 -7.54
C TRP A 72 -15.72 -1.67 -7.03
N MET A 73 -15.70 -0.95 -5.91
CA MET A 73 -16.88 -0.30 -5.34
C MET A 73 -17.43 0.78 -6.27
N ASP A 74 -16.58 1.67 -6.80
CA ASP A 74 -16.98 2.73 -7.74
C ASP A 74 -17.60 2.14 -9.02
N ASN A 75 -17.02 1.06 -9.55
CA ASN A 75 -17.57 0.37 -10.71
C ASN A 75 -18.92 -0.30 -10.40
N SER A 76 -19.07 -0.85 -9.19
CA SER A 76 -20.31 -1.46 -8.74
C SER A 76 -21.42 -0.42 -8.57
N ASP A 77 -21.11 0.73 -7.98
CA ASP A 77 -22.03 1.87 -7.86
C ASP A 77 -22.47 2.39 -9.22
N ALA A 78 -21.53 2.54 -10.16
CA ALA A 78 -21.84 2.95 -11.53
C ALA A 78 -22.74 1.92 -12.26
N ALA A 79 -22.56 0.62 -11.99
CA ALA A 79 -23.43 -0.41 -12.54
C ALA A 79 -24.84 -0.36 -11.93
N LEU A 80 -24.95 -0.17 -10.61
CA LEU A 80 -26.23 -0.04 -9.91
C LEU A 80 -27.00 1.21 -10.35
N ASP A 81 -26.33 2.34 -10.59
CA ASP A 81 -26.97 3.54 -11.14
C ASP A 81 -27.60 3.29 -12.53
N LYS A 82 -26.93 2.49 -13.38
CA LYS A 82 -27.51 2.08 -14.67
C LYS A 82 -28.75 1.20 -14.48
N VAL A 83 -28.71 0.25 -13.54
CA VAL A 83 -29.87 -0.61 -13.22
C VAL A 83 -31.04 0.25 -12.71
N GLN A 84 -30.79 1.20 -11.81
CA GLN A 84 -31.78 2.14 -11.29
C GLN A 84 -32.48 2.91 -12.44
N LYS A 85 -31.71 3.41 -13.40
CA LYS A 85 -32.24 4.13 -14.58
C LYS A 85 -33.11 3.24 -15.45
N VAL A 86 -32.68 2.00 -15.72
CA VAL A 86 -33.47 1.03 -16.50
C VAL A 86 -34.78 0.69 -15.80
N LEU A 87 -34.76 0.43 -14.48
CA LEU A 87 -35.95 0.15 -13.70
C LEU A 87 -36.93 1.33 -13.68
N THR A 88 -36.42 2.56 -13.55
CA THR A 88 -37.24 3.78 -13.63
C THR A 88 -37.91 3.88 -15.00
N ARG A 89 -37.17 3.64 -16.08
CA ARG A 89 -37.73 3.64 -17.45
C ARG A 89 -38.76 2.54 -17.66
N LEU A 90 -38.52 1.33 -17.15
CA LEU A 90 -39.50 0.24 -17.19
C LEU A 90 -40.79 0.62 -16.47
N ARG A 91 -40.70 1.29 -15.31
CA ARG A 91 -41.86 1.79 -14.59
C ARG A 91 -42.62 2.84 -15.40
N GLU A 92 -41.94 3.79 -16.02
CA GLU A 92 -42.57 4.77 -16.91
C GLU A 92 -43.32 4.10 -18.07
N LEU A 93 -42.69 3.12 -18.73
CA LEU A 93 -43.28 2.38 -19.83
C LEU A 93 -44.49 1.55 -19.38
N ALA A 94 -44.43 0.92 -18.19
CA ALA A 94 -45.55 0.18 -17.63
C ALA A 94 -46.76 1.10 -17.35
N VAL A 95 -46.53 2.31 -16.80
CA VAL A 95 -47.58 3.31 -16.60
C VAL A 95 -48.14 3.82 -17.93
N GLN A 96 -47.30 4.06 -18.92
CA GLN A 96 -47.74 4.44 -20.28
C GLN A 96 -48.60 3.34 -20.93
N GLY A 97 -48.20 2.07 -20.80
CA GLY A 97 -48.97 0.94 -21.31
C GLY A 97 -50.30 0.73 -20.57
N ALA A 98 -50.32 0.91 -19.25
CA ALA A 98 -51.52 0.83 -18.43
C ALA A 98 -52.54 1.94 -18.75
N ASN A 99 -52.07 3.12 -19.16
CA ASN A 99 -52.94 4.23 -19.57
C ASN A 99 -53.56 4.07 -20.97
N GLY A 100 -53.26 2.98 -21.71
CA GLY A 100 -53.78 2.71 -23.06
C GLY A 100 -53.43 3.82 -24.07
N PRO A 101 -53.82 3.70 -25.36
CA PRO A 101 -53.64 4.80 -26.30
C PRO A 101 -54.49 5.99 -25.82
N MET A 102 -53.87 6.97 -25.17
CA MET A 102 -54.51 8.27 -24.98
C MET A 102 -54.78 8.84 -26.37
N LYS A 103 -56.06 8.81 -26.75
CA LYS A 103 -56.71 9.40 -27.94
C LYS A 103 -56.66 8.58 -29.24
N LYS A 104 -57.64 7.67 -29.36
CA LYS A 104 -58.44 7.54 -30.61
C LYS A 104 -59.74 8.37 -30.60
N ASP A 105 -59.98 9.18 -29.56
CA ASP A 105 -61.26 9.91 -29.35
C ASP A 105 -61.09 11.43 -29.18
N SER A 106 -60.12 12.05 -29.87
CA SER A 106 -60.05 13.53 -29.88
C SER A 106 -59.69 14.13 -31.23
N GLU A 107 -60.22 13.55 -32.29
CA GLU A 107 -60.42 14.25 -33.56
C GLU A 107 -61.91 14.28 -33.97
N GLU A 108 -62.84 13.94 -33.05
CA GLU A 108 -64.29 14.13 -33.25
C GLU A 108 -64.80 15.40 -32.54
N ILE A 109 -64.01 16.48 -32.50
CA ILE A 109 -64.51 17.81 -32.13
C ILE A 109 -63.81 18.89 -32.98
N LEU A 110 -64.03 18.84 -34.29
CA LEU A 110 -63.89 20.00 -35.17
C LEU A 110 -65.27 20.28 -35.78
N PRO A 111 -65.99 21.34 -35.36
CA PRO A 111 -67.25 21.70 -35.99
C PRO A 111 -66.98 22.15 -37.43
N GLN A 112 -67.40 21.32 -38.39
CA GLN A 112 -67.69 21.75 -39.76
C GLN A 112 -68.88 22.73 -39.73
N LYS A 113 -68.81 23.73 -40.61
CA LYS A 113 -69.79 24.78 -40.94
C LYS A 113 -71.25 24.52 -40.58
#